data_AF-A0A328Z4F2-F1
#
_entry.id   AF-A0A328Z4F2-F1
#
_cell.length_a   1.000
_cell.length_b   1.000
_cell.length_c   1.000
_cell.angle_alpha   90.00
_cell.angle_beta   90.00
_cell.angle_gamma   90.00
#
_symmetry.space_group_name_H-M   'P 1'
#
loop_
_entity.id
_entity.type
_entity.pdbx_description
1 polymer ?
#
loop_
_entity_poly.entity_id
_entity_poly.type
_entity_poly.pdbx_seq_one_letter_code
_entity_poly.pdbx_strand_id
1 'polypeptide(L)'
;MSQPRPVLDPGFDLATERLTRTTLHRVYWSGQNPLAASIGRKNRYDCPPRLAAAKQFGVLYLAYDLPTCWMETIVRTNMVRAAGTDIQIPLASMTHRWACEVTATGSLVLAQFADEPLIDLGDCASNIMGDSYLRTKRWSQLLHAHKNPAVDGIRYRSRFNSGQFCIALFDRAVAPRGLAVVNPRSIDPDVARSAVRHAQVQGRAYLIDAIRAADTHLWEGAPPISGRGNGQRLCTRRAVAWCHAGSHYARLRSDQ
;
A
#
# COMPACT_ATOMS: atom_id res chain seq x y z
N MET A 1 -3.85 29.27 -12.63
CA MET A 1 -5.15 29.35 -11.92
C MET A 1 -5.29 28.11 -11.05
N SER A 2 -5.67 28.22 -9.78
CA SER A 2 -5.89 27.03 -8.93
C SER A 2 -7.16 26.32 -9.39
N GLN A 3 -7.07 25.01 -9.65
CA GLN A 3 -8.24 24.20 -10.00
C GLN A 3 -9.32 24.32 -8.90
N PRO A 4 -10.61 24.36 -9.25
CA PRO A 4 -11.69 24.43 -8.28
C PRO A 4 -11.64 23.21 -7.35
N ARG A 5 -12.02 23.43 -6.08
CA ARG A 5 -12.05 22.34 -5.09
C ARG A 5 -13.16 21.35 -5.45
N PRO A 6 -12.97 20.05 -5.18
CA PRO A 6 -14.02 19.07 -5.33
C PRO A 6 -15.31 19.43 -4.58
N VAL A 7 -16.43 19.17 -5.23
CA VAL A 7 -17.81 19.24 -4.74
C VAL A 7 -18.56 18.01 -5.26
N LEU A 8 -19.56 17.54 -4.53
CA LEU A 8 -20.44 16.46 -4.97
C LEU A 8 -21.68 17.08 -5.60
N ASP A 9 -21.96 16.78 -6.86
CA ASP A 9 -23.21 17.17 -7.50
C ASP A 9 -24.38 16.33 -6.97
N PRO A 10 -25.63 16.84 -7.01
CA PRO A 10 -26.80 16.10 -6.54
C PRO A 10 -27.04 14.75 -7.25
N GLY A 11 -26.57 14.60 -8.49
CA GLY A 11 -26.63 13.35 -9.27
C GLY A 11 -25.32 12.57 -9.28
N PHE A 12 -24.40 12.87 -8.35
CA PHE A 12 -23.11 12.21 -8.24
C PHE A 12 -23.28 10.70 -8.02
N ASP A 13 -22.84 9.90 -8.99
CA ASP A 13 -22.71 8.46 -8.85
C ASP A 13 -21.26 8.13 -8.48
N LEU A 14 -21.09 7.41 -7.37
CA LEU A 14 -19.78 7.03 -6.88
C LEU A 14 -19.48 5.60 -7.29
N ALA A 15 -18.51 5.44 -8.19
CA ALA A 15 -17.93 4.13 -8.46
C ALA A 15 -17.36 3.52 -7.15
N THR A 16 -17.87 2.34 -6.79
CA THR A 16 -17.41 1.61 -5.60
C THR A 16 -16.89 0.22 -5.96
N GLU A 17 -16.05 -0.32 -5.10
CA GLU A 17 -15.59 -1.71 -5.14
C GLU A 17 -15.92 -2.36 -3.82
N ARG A 18 -16.61 -3.51 -3.87
CA ARG A 18 -16.72 -4.40 -2.73
C ARG A 18 -15.51 -5.33 -2.72
N LEU A 19 -14.56 -5.03 -1.84
CA LEU A 19 -13.34 -5.80 -1.72
C LEU A 19 -13.65 -7.18 -1.12
N THR A 20 -13.36 -8.21 -1.89
CA THR A 20 -13.46 -9.63 -1.47
C THR A 20 -12.14 -10.16 -0.93
N ARG A 21 -11.05 -9.41 -1.09
CA ARG A 21 -9.72 -9.77 -0.58
C ARG A 21 -9.76 -9.85 0.95
N THR A 22 -9.28 -10.97 1.47
CA THR A 22 -9.29 -11.28 2.91
C THR A 22 -8.06 -10.79 3.65
N THR A 23 -6.96 -10.51 2.94
CA THR A 23 -5.68 -10.08 3.53
C THR A 23 -5.16 -8.81 2.89
N LEU A 24 -4.91 -7.82 3.74
CA LEU A 24 -4.25 -6.56 3.44
C LEU A 24 -2.95 -6.47 4.25
N HIS A 25 -2.13 -5.46 3.97
CA HIS A 25 -0.84 -5.31 4.63
C HIS A 25 -0.65 -3.91 5.18
N ARG A 26 0.20 -3.80 6.20
CA ARG A 26 0.60 -2.53 6.78
C ARG A 26 2.03 -2.57 7.28
N VAL A 27 2.74 -1.46 7.11
CA VAL A 27 3.98 -1.15 7.83
C VAL A 27 3.71 -0.06 8.86
N TYR A 28 4.22 -0.23 10.07
CA TYR A 28 3.97 0.66 11.20
C TYR A 28 5.22 0.78 12.10
N TRP A 29 5.20 1.73 13.03
CA TRP A 29 6.27 1.85 14.03
C TRP A 29 6.06 0.87 15.19
N SER A 30 7.14 0.36 15.75
CA SER A 30 7.16 -0.43 16.99
C SER A 30 6.40 0.29 18.10
N GLY A 31 5.66 -0.47 18.90
CA GLY A 31 4.84 0.07 20.00
C GLY A 31 3.55 0.77 19.58
N GLN A 32 3.28 0.95 18.28
CA GLN A 32 2.00 1.48 17.82
C GLN A 32 0.97 0.36 17.60
N ASN A 33 -0.30 0.65 17.88
CA ASN A 33 -1.40 -0.20 17.44
C ASN A 33 -1.51 -0.12 15.90
N PRO A 34 -1.30 -1.21 15.16
CA PRO A 34 -1.36 -1.21 13.70
C PRO A 34 -2.77 -0.92 13.15
N LEU A 35 -3.85 -1.10 13.92
CA LEU A 35 -5.22 -0.77 13.51
C LEU A 35 -5.66 0.64 13.93
N ALA A 36 -4.79 1.41 14.60
CA ALA A 36 -5.10 2.79 14.92
C ALA A 36 -5.14 3.64 13.64
N ALA A 37 -6.29 4.26 13.40
CA ALA A 37 -6.46 5.25 12.36
C ALA A 37 -5.72 6.55 12.75
N SER A 38 -5.01 7.14 11.80
CA SER A 38 -4.23 8.35 12.04
C SER A 38 -5.10 9.61 11.94
N ILE A 39 -4.98 10.52 12.90
CA ILE A 39 -5.71 11.79 12.95
C ILE A 39 -4.69 12.94 12.88
N GLY A 40 -5.02 13.98 12.12
CA GLY A 40 -4.21 15.22 12.07
C GLY A 40 -2.83 15.07 11.42
N ARG A 41 -2.59 13.99 10.66
CA ARG A 41 -1.35 13.79 9.91
C ARG A 41 -1.38 14.54 8.56
N LYS A 42 -0.28 14.46 7.82
CA LYS A 42 -0.07 15.14 6.53
C LYS A 42 -0.07 14.15 5.35
N ASN A 43 -0.81 13.05 5.45
CA ASN A 43 -0.94 12.05 4.39
C ASN A 43 -2.02 12.43 3.37
N ARG A 44 -1.99 11.72 2.23
CA ARG A 44 -2.75 12.04 1.00
C ARG A 44 -4.24 12.18 1.24
N TYR A 45 -4.84 11.30 2.03
CA TYR A 45 -6.29 11.24 2.24
C TYR A 45 -6.70 11.53 3.68
N ASP A 46 -5.82 12.10 4.51
CA ASP A 46 -6.19 12.43 5.88
C ASP A 46 -7.34 13.44 5.94
N CYS A 47 -8.01 13.47 7.09
CA CYS A 47 -8.94 14.54 7.42
C CYS A 47 -8.30 15.93 7.19
N PRO A 48 -8.95 16.85 6.45
CA PRO A 48 -8.48 18.21 6.30
C PRO A 48 -8.21 18.89 7.65
N PRO A 49 -7.14 19.70 7.76
CA PRO A 49 -6.92 20.48 8.96
C PRO A 49 -8.07 21.48 9.14
N ARG A 50 -8.42 21.80 10.40
CA ARG A 50 -9.42 22.81 10.79
C ARG A 50 -10.89 22.44 10.51
N LEU A 51 -11.22 21.17 10.30
CA LEU A 51 -12.61 20.75 10.44
C LEU A 51 -13.05 20.84 11.91
N ALA A 52 -14.32 21.22 12.12
CA ALA A 52 -14.97 21.18 13.43
C ALA A 52 -14.82 19.78 14.04
N ALA A 53 -14.63 19.68 15.36
CA ALA A 53 -14.32 18.43 16.04
C ALA A 53 -15.28 17.29 15.69
N ALA A 54 -16.60 17.55 15.64
CA ALA A 54 -17.63 16.58 15.28
C ALA A 54 -17.55 16.05 13.83
N LYS A 55 -16.75 16.67 12.96
CA LYS A 55 -16.53 16.27 11.56
C LYS A 55 -15.12 15.72 11.31
N GLN A 56 -14.28 15.64 12.36
CA GLN A 56 -12.96 15.04 12.24
C GLN A 56 -13.07 13.52 12.20
N PHE A 57 -12.14 12.90 11.49
CA PHE A 57 -12.05 11.45 11.34
C PHE A 57 -10.60 11.03 11.18
N GLY A 58 -10.32 9.78 11.53
CA GLY A 58 -9.04 9.12 11.30
C GLY A 58 -8.99 8.34 10.00
N VAL A 59 -7.77 8.10 9.51
CA VAL A 59 -7.52 7.28 8.33
C VAL A 59 -6.48 6.21 8.61
N LEU A 60 -6.82 4.96 8.32
CA LEU A 60 -5.96 3.78 8.37
C LEU A 60 -5.46 3.45 6.96
N TYR A 61 -4.15 3.54 6.75
CA TYR A 61 -3.52 3.15 5.48
C TYR A 61 -3.16 1.68 5.46
N LEU A 62 -3.53 1.02 4.37
CA LEU A 62 -3.26 -0.39 4.05
C LEU A 62 -2.85 -0.51 2.58
N ALA A 63 -2.22 -1.62 2.20
CA ALA A 63 -2.03 -1.97 0.79
C ALA A 63 -2.40 -3.42 0.50
N TYR A 64 -2.54 -3.75 -0.78
CA TYR A 64 -2.91 -5.09 -1.23
C TYR A 64 -1.78 -6.10 -0.98
N ASP A 65 -0.53 -5.63 -0.96
CA ASP A 65 0.65 -6.45 -0.70
C ASP A 65 1.68 -5.70 0.17
N LEU A 66 2.61 -6.46 0.76
CA LEU A 66 3.68 -5.91 1.59
C LEU A 66 4.69 -5.07 0.79
N PRO A 67 5.13 -5.45 -0.42
CA PRO A 67 6.04 -4.61 -1.22
C PRO A 67 5.47 -3.22 -1.47
N THR A 68 4.18 -3.08 -1.70
CA THR A 68 3.53 -1.77 -1.86
C THR A 68 3.57 -0.95 -0.58
N CYS A 69 3.34 -1.56 0.59
CA CYS A 69 3.51 -0.89 1.88
C CYS A 69 4.95 -0.39 2.05
N TRP A 70 5.93 -1.21 1.66
CA TRP A 70 7.34 -0.87 1.71
C TRP A 70 7.66 0.34 0.84
N MET A 71 7.19 0.32 -0.41
CA MET A 71 7.39 1.42 -1.36
C MET A 71 6.79 2.73 -0.84
N GLU A 72 5.58 2.68 -0.28
CA GLU A 72 4.85 3.85 0.22
C GLU A 72 5.29 4.33 1.61
N THR A 73 6.10 3.56 2.35
CA THR A 73 6.49 3.90 3.73
C THR A 73 7.99 4.14 3.87
N ILE A 74 8.82 3.29 3.26
CA ILE A 74 10.27 3.26 3.48
C ILE A 74 11.00 3.88 2.30
N VAL A 75 10.61 3.53 1.07
CA VAL A 75 11.33 3.94 -0.16
C VAL A 75 10.94 5.33 -0.62
N ARG A 76 9.70 5.76 -0.38
CA ARG A 76 9.10 7.00 -0.92
C ARG A 76 9.97 8.25 -0.87
N THR A 77 10.76 8.44 0.18
CA THR A 77 11.62 9.64 0.36
C THR A 77 12.84 9.63 -0.54
N ASN A 78 13.23 8.46 -1.06
CA ASN A 78 14.47 8.25 -1.81
C ASN A 78 14.20 7.84 -3.27
N MET A 79 12.94 7.83 -3.69
CA MET A 79 12.54 7.38 -5.02
C MET A 79 12.95 8.37 -6.11
N VAL A 80 12.84 9.68 -5.85
CA VAL A 80 13.28 10.72 -6.79
C VAL A 80 14.80 10.86 -6.70
N ARG A 81 15.49 10.49 -7.77
CA ARG A 81 16.95 10.42 -7.87
C ARG A 81 17.40 10.43 -9.33
N ALA A 82 18.70 10.48 -9.58
CA ALA A 82 19.25 10.39 -10.93
C ALA A 82 18.92 9.05 -11.59
N ALA A 83 18.55 9.08 -12.88
CA ALA A 83 18.22 7.89 -13.65
C ALA A 83 19.41 6.91 -13.68
N GLY A 84 19.13 5.61 -13.54
CA GLY A 84 20.16 4.57 -13.52
C GLY A 84 20.93 4.44 -12.20
N THR A 85 20.60 5.23 -11.18
CA THR A 85 21.20 5.10 -9.84
C THR A 85 20.35 4.24 -8.92
N ASP A 86 21.03 3.68 -7.94
CA ASP A 86 20.43 2.86 -6.90
C ASP A 86 19.59 3.65 -5.90
N ILE A 87 18.56 2.99 -5.36
CA ILE A 87 17.76 3.54 -4.27
C ILE A 87 18.55 3.39 -2.97
N GLN A 88 19.07 4.49 -2.45
CA GLN A 88 19.69 4.51 -1.13
C GLN A 88 18.60 4.56 -0.05
N ILE A 89 18.48 3.52 0.77
CA ILE A 89 17.56 3.46 1.90
C ILE A 89 18.34 3.59 3.21
N PRO A 90 18.18 4.69 3.97
CA PRO A 90 18.79 4.82 5.28
C PRO A 90 18.31 3.71 6.23
N LEU A 91 19.23 3.16 7.03
CA LEU A 91 18.89 2.14 8.03
C LEU A 91 17.79 2.63 8.99
N ALA A 92 17.87 3.90 9.39
CA ALA A 92 16.89 4.56 10.26
C ALA A 92 15.46 4.57 9.69
N SER A 93 15.28 4.46 8.36
CA SER A 93 13.94 4.33 7.75
C SER A 93 13.28 2.99 8.07
N MET A 94 14.07 1.98 8.45
CA MET A 94 13.66 0.62 8.78
C MET A 94 13.79 0.28 10.27
N THR A 95 14.68 0.95 11.01
CA THR A 95 14.82 0.75 12.46
C THR A 95 13.47 0.98 13.15
N HIS A 96 13.14 0.14 14.13
CA HIS A 96 11.85 0.17 14.85
C HIS A 96 10.61 0.06 13.96
N ARG A 97 10.71 -0.52 12.76
CA ARG A 97 9.55 -0.79 11.92
C ARG A 97 9.05 -2.22 12.07
N TRP A 98 7.74 -2.35 11.99
CA TRP A 98 7.05 -3.62 11.95
C TRP A 98 6.17 -3.69 10.70
N ALA A 99 5.97 -4.91 10.22
CA ALA A 99 4.98 -5.23 9.20
C ALA A 99 3.97 -6.20 9.78
N CYS A 100 2.73 -6.12 9.31
CA CYS A 100 1.72 -7.12 9.59
C CYS A 100 0.80 -7.31 8.39
N GLU A 101 0.07 -8.40 8.47
CA GLU A 101 -1.14 -8.60 7.69
C GLU A 101 -2.33 -8.10 8.49
N VAL A 102 -3.35 -7.66 7.78
CA VAL A 102 -4.61 -7.16 8.32
C VAL A 102 -5.73 -7.89 7.61
N THR A 103 -6.53 -8.62 8.37
CA THR A 103 -7.72 -9.31 7.86
C THR A 103 -8.98 -8.53 8.23
N ALA A 104 -10.07 -8.77 7.52
CA ALA A 104 -11.39 -8.23 7.83
C ALA A 104 -12.42 -9.35 7.75
N THR A 105 -13.38 -9.38 8.68
CA THR A 105 -14.47 -10.36 8.66
C THR A 105 -15.63 -9.91 7.76
N GLY A 106 -15.83 -8.60 7.63
CA GLY A 106 -16.79 -8.02 6.70
C GLY A 106 -16.14 -7.53 5.41
N SER A 107 -16.85 -7.63 4.28
CA SER A 107 -16.39 -7.00 3.03
C SER A 107 -16.27 -5.49 3.21
N LEU A 108 -15.23 -4.90 2.61
CA LEU A 108 -15.03 -3.45 2.58
C LEU A 108 -15.65 -2.88 1.30
N VAL A 109 -16.40 -1.78 1.42
CA VAL A 109 -16.92 -1.01 0.29
C VAL A 109 -16.07 0.23 0.13
N LEU A 110 -15.29 0.30 -0.95
CA LEU A 110 -14.29 1.34 -1.17
C LEU A 110 -14.69 2.21 -2.36
N ALA A 111 -14.54 3.52 -2.25
CA ALA A 111 -14.60 4.43 -3.39
C ALA A 111 -13.43 4.15 -4.34
N GLN A 112 -13.69 4.04 -5.64
CA GLN A 112 -12.65 3.85 -6.65
C GLN A 112 -12.01 5.20 -7.02
N PHE A 113 -10.75 5.39 -6.64
CA PHE A 113 -9.95 6.60 -6.90
C PHE A 113 -8.71 6.27 -7.75
N ALA A 114 -8.97 5.62 -8.88
CA ALA A 114 -7.96 5.24 -9.86
C ALA A 114 -8.62 5.10 -11.23
N ASP A 115 -7.80 5.19 -12.27
CA ASP A 115 -8.16 4.80 -13.63
C ASP A 115 -9.44 5.49 -14.14
N GLU A 116 -10.30 4.80 -14.91
CA GLU A 116 -11.51 5.38 -15.52
C GLU A 116 -12.48 6.05 -14.53
N PRO A 117 -12.75 5.49 -13.32
CA PRO A 117 -13.58 6.15 -12.31
C PRO A 117 -13.21 7.58 -11.94
N LEU A 118 -11.97 8.03 -12.19
CA LEU A 118 -11.59 9.42 -11.95
C LEU A 118 -12.33 10.41 -12.86
N ILE A 119 -12.76 9.97 -14.05
CA ILE A 119 -13.50 10.80 -15.01
C ILE A 119 -14.84 11.22 -14.41
N ASP A 120 -15.56 10.28 -13.78
CA ASP A 120 -16.86 10.54 -13.14
C ASP A 120 -16.73 11.45 -11.92
N LEU A 121 -15.55 11.44 -11.28
CA LEU A 121 -15.19 12.37 -10.21
C LEU A 121 -14.83 13.78 -10.73
N GLY A 122 -14.77 14.00 -12.06
CA GLY A 122 -14.28 15.24 -12.63
C GLY A 122 -12.81 15.49 -12.25
N ASP A 123 -12.02 14.42 -12.19
CA ASP A 123 -10.63 14.45 -11.75
C ASP A 123 -9.71 13.67 -12.70
N CYS A 124 -8.42 13.68 -12.42
CA CYS A 124 -7.45 12.91 -13.19
C CYS A 124 -6.28 12.45 -12.32
N ALA A 125 -5.51 11.49 -12.82
CA ALA A 125 -4.41 10.90 -12.08
C ALA A 125 -3.38 11.95 -11.61
N SER A 126 -3.04 12.94 -12.43
CA SER A 126 -2.05 13.98 -12.07
C SER A 126 -2.50 14.82 -10.87
N ASN A 127 -3.79 15.13 -10.78
CA ASN A 127 -4.37 15.86 -9.66
C ASN A 127 -4.37 15.05 -8.37
N ILE A 128 -4.72 13.76 -8.44
CA ILE A 128 -4.81 12.87 -7.28
C ILE A 128 -3.43 12.47 -6.76
N MET A 129 -2.42 12.42 -7.63
CA MET A 129 -1.06 12.00 -7.29
C MET A 129 -0.15 13.15 -6.84
N GLY A 130 -0.64 14.39 -6.93
CA GLY A 130 0.11 15.59 -6.56
C GLY A 130 0.44 15.69 -5.06
N ASP A 131 1.50 16.43 -4.73
CA ASP A 131 2.07 16.52 -3.37
C ASP A 131 1.31 17.44 -2.40
N SER A 132 0.44 18.32 -2.90
CA SER A 132 -0.26 19.28 -2.02
C SER A 132 -1.28 18.61 -1.11
N TYR A 133 -1.81 17.47 -1.52
CA TYR A 133 -2.89 16.69 -0.89
C TYR A 133 -4.17 17.48 -0.56
N LEU A 134 -4.28 18.77 -0.88
CA LEU A 134 -5.45 19.59 -0.57
C LEU A 134 -6.70 19.01 -1.23
N ARG A 135 -6.57 18.58 -2.48
CA ARG A 135 -7.65 18.01 -3.29
C ARG A 135 -8.08 16.63 -2.78
N THR A 136 -7.13 15.74 -2.51
CA THR A 136 -7.39 14.38 -2.01
C THR A 136 -7.95 14.37 -0.58
N LYS A 137 -7.50 15.29 0.28
CA LYS A 137 -8.10 15.49 1.61
C LYS A 137 -9.53 16.03 1.51
N ARG A 138 -9.80 16.92 0.56
CA ARG A 138 -11.17 17.41 0.30
C ARG A 138 -12.09 16.28 -0.15
N TRP A 139 -11.63 15.43 -1.07
CA TRP A 139 -12.35 14.21 -1.47
C TRP A 139 -12.62 13.30 -0.28
N SER A 140 -11.59 13.03 0.53
CA SER A 140 -11.71 12.23 1.74
C SER A 140 -12.79 12.77 2.69
N GLN A 141 -12.83 14.08 2.92
CA GLN A 141 -13.89 14.70 3.70
C GLN A 141 -15.29 14.49 3.10
N LEU A 142 -15.44 14.71 1.78
CA LEU A 142 -16.73 14.58 1.10
C LEU A 142 -17.25 13.14 1.19
N LEU A 143 -16.41 12.16 0.88
CA LEU A 143 -16.75 10.73 0.92
C LEU A 143 -16.95 10.22 2.35
N HIS A 144 -16.19 10.75 3.31
CA HIS A 144 -16.45 10.47 4.71
C HIS A 144 -17.84 11.00 5.12
N ALA A 145 -18.24 12.20 4.70
CA ALA A 145 -19.56 12.73 5.03
C ALA A 145 -20.71 12.05 4.25
N HIS A 146 -20.42 11.55 3.05
CA HIS A 146 -21.39 10.99 2.13
C HIS A 146 -22.04 9.70 2.66
N LYS A 147 -23.35 9.53 2.39
CA LYS A 147 -24.18 8.48 2.98
C LYS A 147 -24.75 7.49 1.97
N ASN A 148 -24.77 7.81 0.67
CA ASN A 148 -25.41 6.97 -0.32
C ASN A 148 -24.68 6.98 -1.69
N PRO A 149 -23.76 6.03 -1.93
CA PRO A 149 -23.42 4.91 -1.06
C PRO A 149 -22.54 5.32 0.13
N ALA A 150 -22.75 4.70 1.28
CA ALA A 150 -21.82 4.82 2.41
C ALA A 150 -20.58 3.96 2.12
N VAL A 151 -19.42 4.60 1.98
CA VAL A 151 -18.14 3.91 1.78
C VAL A 151 -17.35 3.78 3.08
N ASP A 152 -16.60 2.68 3.20
CA ASP A 152 -15.68 2.41 4.30
C ASP A 152 -14.34 3.15 4.11
N GLY A 153 -13.99 3.51 2.88
CA GLY A 153 -12.72 4.16 2.56
C GLY A 153 -12.52 4.40 1.08
N ILE A 154 -11.27 4.64 0.71
CA ILE A 154 -10.86 4.96 -0.66
C ILE A 154 -9.81 3.95 -1.12
N ARG A 155 -10.02 3.35 -2.29
CA ARG A 155 -9.02 2.54 -2.99
C ARG A 155 -8.32 3.41 -4.03
N TYR A 156 -7.00 3.44 -4.01
CA TYR A 156 -6.22 4.32 -4.88
C TYR A 156 -4.92 3.66 -5.35
N ARG A 157 -4.37 4.13 -6.46
CA ARG A 157 -3.07 3.67 -6.99
C ARG A 157 -1.92 4.08 -6.07
N SER A 158 -1.03 3.14 -5.78
CA SER A 158 0.24 3.49 -5.15
C SER A 158 1.03 4.43 -6.06
N ARG A 159 1.67 5.44 -5.48
CA ARG A 159 2.50 6.40 -6.22
C ARG A 159 3.85 5.83 -6.61
N PHE A 160 4.38 4.96 -5.78
CA PHE A 160 5.72 4.40 -5.97
C PHE A 160 5.68 2.94 -6.43
N ASN A 161 4.48 2.35 -6.56
CA ASN A 161 4.22 1.06 -7.17
C ASN A 161 2.91 1.12 -7.97
N SER A 162 2.86 1.88 -9.07
CA SER A 162 1.62 2.23 -9.78
C SER A 162 0.82 1.04 -10.32
N GLY A 163 1.43 -0.13 -10.49
CA GLY A 163 0.73 -1.37 -10.81
C GLY A 163 -0.17 -1.90 -9.67
N GLN A 164 0.01 -1.40 -8.44
CA GLN A 164 -0.65 -1.89 -7.23
C GLN A 164 -1.55 -0.85 -6.55
N PHE A 165 -2.40 -1.35 -5.65
CA PHE A 165 -3.40 -0.56 -4.94
C PHE A 165 -3.12 -0.44 -3.44
N CYS A 166 -3.46 0.74 -2.94
CA CYS A 166 -3.51 1.10 -1.53
C CYS A 166 -4.95 1.41 -1.12
N ILE A 167 -5.19 1.39 0.18
CA ILE A 167 -6.48 1.72 0.80
C ILE A 167 -6.24 2.79 1.86
N ALA A 168 -7.06 3.83 1.83
CA ALA A 168 -7.25 4.79 2.90
C ALA A 168 -8.60 4.50 3.55
N LEU A 169 -8.59 3.69 4.61
CA LEU A 169 -9.78 3.24 5.31
C LEU A 169 -10.19 4.25 6.39
N PHE A 170 -11.46 4.63 6.44
CA PHE A 170 -11.96 5.52 7.47
C PHE A 170 -12.08 4.80 8.82
N ASP A 171 -11.78 5.52 9.90
CA ASP A 171 -11.86 5.04 11.28
C ASP A 171 -13.19 4.34 11.62
N ARG A 172 -14.31 4.87 11.14
CA ARG A 172 -15.65 4.30 11.32
C ARG A 172 -15.83 2.88 10.80
N ALA A 173 -14.97 2.43 9.88
CA ALA A 173 -15.02 1.08 9.33
C ALA A 173 -14.19 0.08 10.14
N VAL A 174 -13.28 0.54 11.01
CA VAL A 174 -12.30 -0.35 11.65
C VAL A 174 -12.96 -1.39 12.56
N ALA A 175 -13.81 -0.96 13.48
CA ALA A 175 -14.50 -1.88 14.38
C ALA A 175 -15.63 -2.67 13.68
N PRO A 176 -16.55 -2.04 12.90
CA PRO A 176 -17.68 -2.77 12.30
C PRO A 176 -17.28 -3.82 11.26
N ARG A 177 -16.12 -3.68 10.61
CA ARG A 177 -15.61 -4.66 9.64
C ARG A 177 -14.74 -5.75 10.27
N GLY A 178 -14.58 -5.72 11.60
CA GLY A 178 -13.86 -6.73 12.37
C GLY A 178 -12.41 -6.87 11.93
N LEU A 179 -11.70 -5.75 11.75
CA LEU A 179 -10.30 -5.82 11.34
C LEU A 179 -9.43 -6.45 12.44
N ALA A 180 -8.54 -7.35 12.04
CA ALA A 180 -7.63 -8.06 12.93
C ALA A 180 -6.20 -8.05 12.40
N VAL A 181 -5.23 -8.03 13.31
CA VAL A 181 -3.80 -8.08 12.99
C VAL A 181 -3.36 -9.52 12.98
N VAL A 182 -2.70 -9.94 11.92
CA VAL A 182 -2.09 -11.27 11.84
C VAL A 182 -0.63 -11.16 11.40
N ASN A 183 0.17 -12.15 11.78
CA ASN A 183 1.58 -12.27 11.41
C ASN A 183 2.44 -10.99 11.62
N PRO A 184 2.34 -10.31 12.79
CA PRO A 184 3.18 -9.14 13.05
C PRO A 184 4.65 -9.57 13.15
N ARG A 185 5.52 -8.86 12.43
CA ARG A 185 6.95 -9.12 12.41
C ARG A 185 7.73 -7.82 12.38
N SER A 186 8.83 -7.78 13.13
CA SER A 186 9.81 -6.70 12.99
C SER A 186 10.44 -6.79 11.60
N ILE A 187 10.57 -5.65 10.93
CA ILE A 187 11.38 -5.48 9.72
C ILE A 187 12.65 -4.66 10.00
N ASP A 188 12.93 -4.42 11.28
CA ASP A 188 14.18 -3.86 11.75
C ASP A 188 15.34 -4.80 11.37
N PRO A 189 16.36 -4.34 10.62
CA PRO A 189 17.47 -5.18 10.19
C PRO A 189 18.23 -5.86 11.31
N ASP A 190 18.33 -5.27 12.50
CA ASP A 190 19.07 -5.89 13.60
C ASP A 190 18.28 -7.03 14.24
N VAL A 191 16.96 -6.86 14.35
CA VAL A 191 16.05 -7.90 14.81
C VAL A 191 15.96 -9.02 13.77
N ALA A 192 15.82 -8.67 12.49
CA ALA A 192 15.75 -9.63 11.39
C ALA A 192 17.04 -10.47 11.30
N ARG A 193 18.22 -9.84 11.37
CA ARG A 193 19.52 -10.53 11.38
C ARG A 193 19.70 -11.44 12.60
N SER A 194 19.19 -11.05 13.76
CA SER A 194 19.31 -11.83 15.00
C SER A 194 18.38 -13.03 15.01
N ALA A 195 17.18 -12.89 14.45
CA ALA A 195 16.22 -13.96 14.32
C ALA A 195 16.68 -15.01 13.30
N VAL A 196 17.28 -14.62 12.18
CA VAL A 196 17.90 -15.55 11.20
C VAL A 196 18.98 -16.41 11.87
N ARG A 197 19.86 -15.79 12.66
CA ARG A 197 20.92 -16.51 13.39
C ARG A 197 20.35 -17.53 14.37
N HIS A 198 19.30 -17.19 15.13
CA HIS A 198 18.66 -18.13 16.04
C HIS A 198 17.94 -19.28 15.31
N ALA A 199 17.27 -19.00 14.19
CA ALA A 199 16.58 -20.03 13.40
C ALA A 199 17.57 -21.03 12.75
N GLN A 200 18.74 -20.57 12.33
CA GLN A 200 19.83 -21.42 11.84
C GLN A 200 20.40 -22.32 12.95
N VAL A 201 20.56 -21.79 14.16
CA VAL A 201 21.07 -22.55 15.32
C VAL A 201 20.05 -23.61 15.80
N GLN A 202 18.75 -23.37 15.64
CA GLN A 202 17.69 -24.27 16.10
C GLN A 202 17.13 -25.21 15.01
N GLY A 203 17.70 -25.23 13.80
CA GLY A 203 17.25 -26.09 12.70
C GLY A 203 15.81 -25.83 12.23
N ARG A 204 15.24 -24.66 12.53
CA ARG A 204 13.86 -24.29 12.17
C ARG A 204 13.85 -23.41 10.92
N ALA A 205 13.61 -24.02 9.76
CA ALA A 205 13.63 -23.40 8.42
C ALA A 205 12.65 -22.22 8.23
N TYR A 206 11.61 -22.11 9.07
CA TYR A 206 10.49 -21.18 8.91
C TYR A 206 10.85 -19.68 8.83
N LEU A 207 12.00 -19.25 9.38
CA LEU A 207 12.34 -17.83 9.43
C LEU A 207 13.22 -17.36 8.26
N ILE A 208 14.02 -18.27 7.70
CA ILE A 208 14.81 -18.00 6.49
C ILE A 208 13.88 -17.86 5.29
N ASP A 209 12.82 -18.67 5.27
CA ASP A 209 11.83 -18.65 4.21
C ASP A 209 10.96 -17.40 4.24
N ALA A 210 10.74 -16.71 5.37
CA ALA A 210 9.96 -15.46 5.38
C ALA A 210 10.72 -14.26 4.79
N ILE A 211 12.05 -14.22 4.96
CA ILE A 211 12.91 -13.18 4.39
C ILE A 211 13.22 -13.51 2.92
N ARG A 212 13.38 -14.80 2.57
CA ARG A 212 13.53 -15.24 1.18
C ARG A 212 12.22 -15.21 0.39
N ALA A 213 11.07 -15.55 0.98
CA ALA A 213 9.74 -15.48 0.33
C ALA A 213 9.27 -14.03 0.11
N ALA A 214 9.72 -13.08 0.94
CA ALA A 214 9.59 -11.66 0.63
C ALA A 214 10.40 -11.26 -0.62
N ASP A 215 11.37 -12.08 -1.02
CA ASP A 215 12.23 -11.94 -2.20
C ASP A 215 11.79 -12.87 -3.37
N THR A 216 11.07 -13.98 -3.14
CA THR A 216 10.78 -14.99 -4.19
C THR A 216 9.32 -15.43 -4.36
N HIS A 217 8.37 -15.17 -3.46
CA HIS A 217 7.02 -15.77 -3.55
C HIS A 217 5.88 -14.86 -4.07
N LEU A 218 6.19 -13.91 -4.96
CA LEU A 218 5.17 -13.21 -5.77
C LEU A 218 5.00 -13.77 -7.19
N TRP A 219 5.61 -14.90 -7.55
CA TRP A 219 5.72 -15.29 -8.98
C TRP A 219 5.33 -16.71 -9.40
N GLU A 220 4.68 -17.54 -8.56
CA GLU A 220 4.16 -18.82 -9.05
C GLU A 220 2.71 -19.08 -8.60
N GLY A 221 1.82 -19.15 -9.60
CA GLY A 221 0.40 -19.43 -9.38
C GLY A 221 -0.46 -19.45 -10.66
N ALA A 222 -0.09 -20.24 -11.67
CA ALA A 222 -1.06 -20.81 -12.63
C ALA A 222 -0.48 -22.09 -13.28
N PRO A 223 -1.19 -23.23 -13.26
CA PRO A 223 -0.72 -24.45 -13.90
C PRO A 223 -0.89 -24.40 -15.44
N PRO A 224 0.00 -25.01 -16.23
CA PRO A 224 -0.22 -25.15 -17.66
C PRO A 224 -1.28 -26.20 -17.94
N ILE A 225 -2.33 -25.80 -18.67
CA ILE A 225 -3.31 -26.70 -19.26
C ILE A 225 -2.61 -27.42 -20.43
N SER A 226 -2.41 -28.73 -20.32
CA SER A 226 -1.90 -29.56 -21.41
C SER A 226 -2.99 -29.85 -22.44
N GLY A 227 -2.75 -29.54 -23.71
CA GLY A 227 -3.62 -29.97 -24.81
C GLY A 227 -3.09 -29.52 -26.16
N ARG A 228 -2.66 -30.48 -26.99
CA ARG A 228 -1.99 -30.30 -28.30
C ARG A 228 -2.88 -29.62 -29.34
N GLY A 229 -2.29 -28.81 -30.21
CA GLY A 229 -2.90 -28.35 -31.46
C GLY A 229 -1.97 -27.44 -32.26
N ASN A 230 -1.46 -27.96 -33.39
CA ASN A 230 -0.57 -27.29 -34.34
C ASN A 230 -1.12 -25.95 -34.87
N GLY A 231 -0.23 -24.97 -35.07
CA GLY A 231 -0.42 -23.92 -36.07
C GLY A 231 -0.15 -22.49 -35.59
N GLN A 232 0.95 -21.92 -36.06
CA GLN A 232 1.27 -20.49 -36.22
C GLN A 232 1.10 -19.55 -35.01
N ARG A 233 2.22 -18.96 -34.56
CA ARG A 233 2.44 -17.50 -34.57
C ARG A 233 3.83 -17.12 -34.04
N LEU A 234 4.50 -16.23 -34.78
CA LEU A 234 5.63 -15.45 -34.26
C LEU A 234 5.18 -14.70 -33.00
N CYS A 235 5.90 -14.86 -31.89
CA CYS A 235 5.87 -13.91 -30.79
C CYS A 235 7.27 -13.82 -30.20
N THR A 236 7.96 -12.73 -30.52
CA THR A 236 9.28 -12.36 -30.05
C THR A 236 9.25 -12.16 -28.53
N ARG A 237 9.85 -13.12 -27.81
CA ARG A 237 10.13 -13.04 -26.38
C ARG A 237 11.05 -11.84 -26.09
N ARG A 238 10.56 -10.85 -25.34
CA ARG A 238 11.37 -9.88 -24.59
C ARG A 238 10.68 -9.59 -23.25
N ALA A 239 11.51 -9.41 -22.22
CA ALA A 239 11.24 -9.38 -20.77
C ALA A 239 11.06 -10.78 -20.17
N VAL A 240 11.85 -11.27 -19.22
CA VAL A 240 12.48 -10.62 -18.06
C VAL A 240 13.83 -11.29 -17.79
N ALA A 241 14.90 -10.49 -17.74
CA ALA A 241 16.18 -10.85 -17.14
C ALA A 241 16.51 -9.76 -16.13
N TRP A 242 16.01 -9.88 -14.90
CA TRP A 242 16.43 -9.06 -13.77
C TRP A 242 16.58 -10.00 -12.58
N CYS A 243 17.77 -9.98 -11.96
CA CYS A 243 18.20 -10.71 -10.76
C CYS A 243 18.84 -12.10 -10.87
N HIS A 244 19.50 -12.44 -11.98
CA HIS A 244 20.61 -13.42 -11.95
C HIS A 244 21.81 -12.97 -12.80
N ALA A 245 22.43 -11.85 -12.41
CA ALA A 245 23.83 -11.54 -12.68
C ALA A 245 24.26 -10.33 -11.83
N GLY A 246 25.30 -10.50 -11.00
CA GLY A 246 25.99 -9.45 -10.24
C GLY A 246 25.29 -9.11 -8.91
N SER A 247 25.72 -9.62 -7.76
CA SER A 247 26.94 -9.18 -7.06
C SER A 247 27.26 -7.72 -7.34
N HIS A 248 26.43 -6.82 -6.81
CA HIS A 248 26.70 -5.45 -6.38
C HIS A 248 25.35 -4.74 -6.37
N TYR A 249 24.68 -4.63 -5.22
CA TYR A 249 23.89 -3.44 -4.83
C TYR A 249 23.07 -3.68 -3.55
N ALA A 250 23.56 -3.07 -2.48
CA ALA A 250 22.93 -2.68 -1.22
C ALA A 250 24.09 -2.50 -0.22
N ARG A 251 24.84 -1.40 -0.36
CA ARG A 251 25.88 -1.08 0.63
C ARG A 251 25.18 -0.38 1.79
N LEU A 252 24.76 -1.15 2.80
CA LEU A 252 24.40 -0.63 4.11
C LEU A 252 25.61 0.16 4.64
N ARG A 253 25.46 1.46 4.89
CA ARG A 253 26.45 2.18 5.68
C ARG A 253 26.22 1.91 7.16
N SER A 254 27.26 1.43 7.84
CA SER A 254 27.47 1.66 9.26
C SER A 254 28.09 3.06 9.38
N ASP A 255 27.32 4.04 9.84
CA ASP A 255 27.88 5.34 10.17
C ASP A 255 28.41 5.32 11.62
N GLN A 256 29.68 5.73 11.75
CA GLN A 256 30.27 6.27 12.98
C GLN A 256 29.73 7.69 13.24
#